data_AF-A0A3C1SQ80-F1
#
_entry.id   AF-A0A3C1SQ80-F1
#
_cell.length_a   1.000
_cell.length_b   1.000
_cell.length_c   1.000
_cell.angle_alpha   90.00
_cell.angle_beta   90.00
_cell.angle_gamma   90.00
#
_symmetry.space_group_name_H-M   'P 1'
#
loop_
_entity.id
_entity.type
_entity.pdbx_description
1 polymer ?
#
loop_
_entity_poly.entity_id
_entity_poly.type
_entity_poly.pdbx_seq_one_letter_code
_entity_poly.pdbx_strand_id
1 'polypeptide(L)' 'AEAKSAGLLTLAGHRSVGGMRASIYNAMPLEGVKTLVAFMADFQKRRG' A
#
# COMPACT_ATOMS: atom_id res chain seq x y z
N ALA A 1 -9.39 -4.27 -6.39
CA ALA A 1 -8.37 -3.35 -5.86
C ALA A 1 -7.01 -4.03 -6.01
N GLU A 2 -6.23 -3.61 -6.99
CA GLU A 2 -4.99 -4.28 -7.43
C GLU A 2 -3.95 -4.48 -6.31
N ALA A 3 -3.90 -3.56 -5.35
CA ALA A 3 -3.08 -3.69 -4.14
C ALA A 3 -3.42 -4.95 -3.33
N LYS A 4 -4.71 -5.31 -3.22
CA LYS A 4 -5.15 -6.53 -2.53
C LYS A 4 -4.62 -7.79 -3.24
N SER A 5 -4.54 -7.76 -4.57
CA SER A 5 -3.96 -8.85 -5.37
C SER A 5 -2.44 -8.94 -5.20
N ALA A 6 -1.77 -7.83 -4.89
CA ALA A 6 -0.36 -7.79 -4.52
C ALA A 6 -0.09 -8.13 -3.03
N GLY A 7 -1.11 -8.62 -2.30
CA GLY A 7 -0.99 -8.94 -0.87
C GLY A 7 -0.96 -7.72 0.06
N LEU A 8 -1.13 -6.50 -0.48
CA LEU A 8 -1.17 -5.26 0.29
C LEU A 8 -2.60 -5.00 0.79
N LEU A 9 -2.84 -5.44 2.02
CA LEU A 9 -4.14 -5.32 2.69
C LEU A 9 -4.25 -4.01 3.47
N THR A 10 -5.49 -3.61 3.77
CA THR A 10 -5.80 -2.49 4.68
C THR A 10 -5.21 -1.11 4.31
N LEU A 11 -4.99 -0.85 3.03
CA LEU A 11 -4.47 0.44 2.56
C LEU A 11 -5.51 1.56 2.45
N ALA A 12 -6.80 1.25 2.62
CA ALA A 12 -7.84 2.27 2.57
C ALA A 12 -7.65 3.29 3.70
N GLY A 13 -7.69 4.57 3.37
CA GLY A 13 -7.59 5.65 4.34
C GLY A 13 -8.76 5.67 5.32
N HIS A 14 -8.61 6.44 6.40
CA HIS A 14 -9.67 6.57 7.40
C HIS A 14 -10.92 7.22 6.77
N ARG A 15 -12.11 6.77 7.18
CA ARG A 15 -13.42 7.21 6.66
C ARG A 15 -13.55 8.73 6.53
N SER A 16 -13.04 9.49 7.51
CA SER A 16 -13.19 10.95 7.56
C SER A 16 -12.28 11.70 6.60
N VAL A 17 -11.22 11.07 6.09
CA VAL A 17 -10.17 11.72 5.28
C VAL A 17 -10.11 11.15 3.87
N GLY A 18 -10.60 9.93 3.66
CA GLY A 18 -10.50 9.24 2.39
C GLY A 18 -9.04 8.89 2.04
N GLY A 19 -8.77 8.73 0.74
CA GLY A 19 -7.42 8.44 0.25
C GLY A 19 -6.88 7.07 0.66
N MET A 20 -5.56 6.98 0.82
CA MET A 20 -4.83 5.76 1.18
C MET A 20 -3.95 5.98 2.40
N ARG A 21 -3.78 4.94 3.22
CA ARG A 21 -2.90 4.94 4.40
C ARG A 21 -2.21 3.58 4.56
N ALA A 22 -0.89 3.57 4.71
CA ALA A 22 -0.14 2.39 5.11
C ALA A 22 0.27 2.49 6.58
N SER A 23 -0.07 1.49 7.38
CA SER A 23 0.32 1.40 8.79
C SER A 23 1.58 0.53 8.94
N ILE A 24 2.66 1.12 9.42
CA ILE A 24 4.00 0.50 9.53
C ILE A 24 4.45 0.37 11.01
N TYR A 25 3.73 -0.46 11.78
CA TYR A 25 4.08 -0.73 13.18
C TYR A 25 5.32 -1.64 13.31
N ASN A 26 5.82 -1.85 14.53
CA ASN A 26 6.99 -2.70 14.82
C ASN A 26 6.90 -4.12 14.23
N ALA A 27 5.69 -4.68 14.12
CA ALA A 27 5.46 -6.00 13.55
C ALA A 27 5.51 -6.03 12.00
N MET A 28 5.59 -4.87 11.34
CA MET A 28 5.69 -4.80 9.89
C MET A 28 7.15 -5.10 9.46
N PRO A 29 7.40 -6.20 8.75
CA PRO A 29 8.74 -6.51 8.27
C PRO A 29 9.15 -5.53 7.16
N LEU A 30 10.46 -5.29 7.04
CA LEU A 30 11.01 -4.45 5.97
C LEU A 30 10.62 -4.93 4.57
N GLU A 31 10.52 -6.24 4.36
CA GLU A 31 10.08 -6.81 3.09
C GLU A 31 8.67 -6.38 2.71
N GLY A 32 7.75 -6.27 3.68
CA GLY A 32 6.40 -5.76 3.42
C GLY A 32 6.41 -4.30 2.96
N VAL A 33 7.30 -3.48 3.51
CA VAL A 33 7.50 -2.08 3.09
C VAL A 33 8.09 -2.02 1.68
N LYS A 34 9.04 -2.89 1.34
CA LYS A 34 9.60 -2.97 -0.02
C LYS A 34 8.54 -3.37 -1.04
N THR A 35 7.67 -4.34 -0.72
CA THR A 35 6.54 -4.71 -1.58
C THR A 35 5.60 -3.52 -1.81
N LEU A 36 5.30 -2.75 -0.76
CA LEU A 36 4.48 -1.54 -0.89
C LEU A 36 5.13 -0.51 -1.84
N VAL A 37 6.42 -0.21 -1.68
CA VAL A 37 7.13 0.76 -2.53
C VAL A 37 7.16 0.30 -3.98
N ALA A 38 7.47 -0.99 -4.22
CA ALA A 38 7.49 -1.56 -5.56
C ALA A 38 6.10 -1.46 -6.24
N PHE A 39 5.05 -1.78 -5.50
CA PHE A 39 3.68 -1.62 -5.99
C PHE A 39 3.35 -0.16 -6.32
N MET A 40 3.71 0.80 -5.47
CA MET A 40 3.45 2.22 -5.72
C MET A 40 4.15 2.73 -6.98
N ALA A 41 5.41 2.36 -7.19
CA ALA A 41 6.18 2.76 -8.37
C ALA A 41 5.58 2.15 -9.66
N ASP A 42 5.24 0.86 -9.63
CA ASP A 42 4.62 0.18 -10.76
C ASP A 42 3.21 0.71 -11.07
N PHE A 43 2.41 0.96 -10.03
CA PHE A 43 1.09 1.57 -10.17
C PHE A 43 1.17 2.95 -10.81
N GLN A 44 2.09 3.81 -10.34
CA GLN A 44 2.33 5.12 -10.94
C GLN A 44 2.76 5.01 -12.40
N LYS A 45 3.64 4.07 -12.75
CA LYS A 45 4.08 3.88 -14.13
C LYS A 45 2.95 3.46 -15.07
N ARG A 46 2.01 2.65 -14.60
CA ARG A 46 0.90 2.10 -15.41
C ARG A 46 -0.33 3.00 -15.46
N ARG A 47 -0.52 3.88 -14.47
CA ARG A 47 -1.76 4.64 -14.26
C ARG A 47 -1.56 6.14 -14.08
N GLY A 48 -0.33 6.60 -13.87
CA GLY A 48 0.04 8.02 -13.88
C GLY A 48 0.28 8.50 -15.30
#